data_AF-L1QKX8-F1
#
_entry.id   AF-L1QKX8-F1
#
_cell.length_a   1.000
_cell.length_b   1.000
_cell.length_c   1.000
_cell.angle_alpha   90.00
_cell.angle_beta   90.00
_cell.angle_gamma   90.00
#
_symmetry.space_group_name_H-M   'P 1'
#
loop_
_entity.id
_entity.type
_entity.pdbx_description
1 polymer ?
#
loop_
_entity_poly.entity_id
_entity_poly.type
_entity_poly.pdbx_seq_one_letter_code
_entity_poly.pdbx_strand_id
1 'polypeptide(L)'
;MRWYRVVEDEVRLFINERAVNNNKEAVNKIYWKENRAELCIDSFDYSKKFYEKHKNLEVKLFIKADAGTLYSEYEVKSWGLNDKGIEVILTK
;
A
#
# COMPACT_ATOMS: atom_id res chain seq x y z
N MET A 1 -7.86 -9.92 7.51
CA MET A 1 -8.18 -9.71 6.07
C MET A 1 -6.86 -9.50 5.34
N ARG A 2 -6.67 -10.09 4.16
CA ARG A 2 -5.43 -9.93 3.38
C ARG A 2 -5.34 -8.47 2.91
N TRP A 3 -4.18 -7.83 2.99
CA TRP A 3 -3.98 -6.41 2.64
C TRP A 3 -4.00 -6.15 1.12
N TYR A 4 -4.22 -7.18 0.31
CA TYR A 4 -4.43 -7.04 -1.12
C TYR A 4 -5.34 -8.14 -1.70
N ARG A 5 -5.87 -7.89 -2.89
CA ARG A 5 -6.57 -8.87 -3.73
C ARG A 5 -6.19 -8.64 -5.20
N VAL A 6 -5.98 -9.72 -5.94
CA VAL A 6 -5.83 -9.67 -7.40
C VAL A 6 -7.16 -10.05 -8.03
N VAL A 7 -7.61 -9.27 -9.00
CA VAL A 7 -8.83 -9.48 -9.78
C VAL A 7 -8.48 -9.22 -11.24
N GLU A 8 -8.49 -10.26 -12.07
CA GLU A 8 -8.08 -10.17 -13.48
C GLU A 8 -6.69 -9.50 -13.61
N ASP A 9 -6.61 -8.35 -14.27
CA ASP A 9 -5.38 -7.60 -14.52
C ASP A 9 -5.13 -6.47 -13.49
N GLU A 10 -5.85 -6.50 -12.36
CA GLU A 10 -5.80 -5.47 -11.32
C GLU A 10 -5.38 -6.04 -9.96
N VAL A 11 -4.53 -5.30 -9.24
CA VAL A 11 -4.24 -5.52 -7.82
C VAL A 11 -4.82 -4.40 -6.97
N ARG A 12 -5.74 -4.78 -6.08
CA ARG A 12 -6.35 -3.88 -5.09
C ARG A 12 -5.58 -3.97 -3.79
N LEU A 13 -5.07 -2.85 -3.30
CA LEU A 13 -4.35 -2.73 -2.05
C LEU A 13 -5.30 -2.16 -0.98
N PHE A 14 -5.40 -2.83 0.16
CA PHE A 14 -6.27 -2.47 1.29
C PHE A 14 -5.42 -2.12 2.50
N ILE A 15 -5.29 -0.83 2.77
CA ILE A 15 -4.33 -0.27 3.72
C ILE A 15 -5.06 0.30 4.93
N ASN A 16 -4.61 -0.10 6.11
CA ASN A 16 -4.95 0.57 7.36
C ASN A 16 -3.77 1.46 7.76
N GLU A 17 -4.01 2.76 7.83
CA GLU A 17 -2.97 3.77 8.13
C GLU A 17 -2.38 3.58 9.52
N ARG A 18 -3.18 3.11 10.50
CA ARG A 18 -2.72 2.84 11.87
C ARG A 18 -2.24 1.40 12.10
N ALA A 19 -2.05 0.61 11.04
CA ALA A 19 -1.50 -0.73 11.19
C ALA A 19 -0.06 -0.68 11.72
N VAL A 20 0.21 -1.50 12.73
CA VAL A 20 1.54 -1.66 13.34
C VAL A 20 1.96 -3.12 13.38
N ASN A 21 3.27 -3.38 13.39
CA ASN A 21 3.84 -4.71 13.58
C ASN A 21 3.86 -5.10 15.07
N ASN A 22 4.45 -6.25 15.39
CA ASN A 22 4.58 -6.76 16.77
C ASN A 22 5.41 -5.84 17.68
N ASN A 23 6.27 -4.99 17.11
CA ASN A 23 7.09 -4.03 17.83
C ASN A 23 6.40 -2.66 17.98
N LYS A 24 5.13 -2.54 17.59
CA LYS A 24 4.35 -1.29 17.55
C LYS A 24 4.89 -0.24 16.56
N GLU A 25 5.63 -0.67 15.55
CA GLU A 25 6.12 0.20 14.49
C GLU A 25 5.11 0.23 13.34
N ALA A 26 4.91 1.40 12.74
CA ALA A 26 4.01 1.57 11.61
C ALA A 26 4.46 0.72 10.42
N VAL A 27 3.54 -0.04 9.83
CA VAL A 27 3.82 -0.86 8.64
C VAL A 27 3.43 -0.16 7.33
N ASN A 28 2.69 0.95 7.43
CA ASN A 28 2.35 1.82 6.32
C ASN A 28 2.54 3.28 6.76
N LYS A 29 2.92 4.16 5.84
CA LYS A 29 3.02 5.60 6.06
C LYS A 29 2.39 6.34 4.89
N ILE A 30 1.44 7.23 5.17
CA ILE A 30 0.79 8.05 4.15
C ILE A 30 1.25 9.50 4.32
N TYR A 31 1.80 10.05 3.25
CA TYR A 31 2.30 11.42 3.15
C TYR A 31 1.30 12.25 2.36
N TRP A 32 0.18 12.61 3.01
CA TRP A 32 -0.95 13.27 2.36
C TRP A 32 -0.58 14.57 1.61
N LYS A 33 0.36 15.36 2.14
CA LYS A 33 0.83 16.59 1.47
C LYS A 33 1.65 16.33 0.20
N GLU A 34 2.22 15.14 0.09
CA GLU A 34 3.08 14.71 -1.02
C GLU A 34 2.32 13.83 -2.03
N ASN A 35 1.07 13.45 -1.73
CA ASN A 35 0.32 12.44 -2.48
C ASN A 35 1.13 11.16 -2.66
N ARG A 36 1.71 10.67 -1.56
CA ARG A 36 2.64 9.53 -1.56
C ARG A 36 2.35 8.60 -0.39
N ALA A 37 2.55 7.31 -0.58
CA ALA A 37 2.44 6.29 0.46
C ALA A 37 3.62 5.32 0.39
N GLU A 38 4.09 4.88 1.56
CA GLU A 38 5.02 3.78 1.73
C GLU A 38 4.28 2.63 2.42
N LEU A 39 4.22 1.46 1.78
CA LEU A 39 3.43 0.30 2.22
C LEU A 39 4.34 -0.89 2.50
N CYS A 40 3.94 -1.73 3.45
CA CYS A 40 4.68 -2.94 3.86
C CYS A 40 6.16 -2.66 4.18
N ILE A 41 6.43 -1.56 4.89
CA ILE A 41 7.79 -1.12 5.22
C ILE A 41 8.45 -1.94 6.33
N ASP A 42 7.72 -2.88 6.92
CA ASP A 42 8.22 -3.80 7.95
C ASP A 42 9.02 -4.98 7.36
N SER A 43 8.88 -5.25 6.05
CA SER A 43 9.66 -6.29 5.38
C SER A 43 9.94 -5.94 3.91
N PHE A 44 11.15 -5.46 3.65
CA PHE A 44 11.59 -5.16 2.28
C PHE A 44 11.59 -6.39 1.37
N ASP A 45 12.06 -7.55 1.84
CA ASP A 45 12.08 -8.79 1.05
C ASP A 45 10.67 -9.23 0.63
N TYR A 46 9.69 -9.07 1.52
CA TYR A 46 8.29 -9.35 1.22
C TYR A 46 7.77 -8.36 0.17
N SER A 47 7.97 -7.06 0.39
CA SER A 47 7.59 -5.98 -0.53
C SER A 47 8.16 -6.19 -1.92
N LYS A 48 9.45 -6.56 -2.01
CA LYS A 48 10.13 -6.85 -3.27
C LYS A 48 9.50 -8.02 -4.00
N LYS A 49 9.30 -9.16 -3.33
CA LYS A 49 8.64 -10.34 -3.93
C LYS A 49 7.23 -10.04 -4.39
N PHE A 50 6.49 -9.25 -3.60
CA PHE A 50 5.14 -8.83 -3.95
C PHE A 50 5.14 -7.97 -5.21
N TYR A 51 5.97 -6.93 -5.26
CA TYR A 51 6.06 -6.04 -6.41
C TYR A 51 6.47 -6.80 -7.67
N GLU A 52 7.54 -7.60 -7.63
CA GLU A 52 8.00 -8.36 -8.81
C GLU A 52 6.92 -9.26 -9.40
N LYS A 53 6.06 -9.83 -8.55
CA LYS A 53 4.96 -10.69 -8.98
C LYS A 53 3.80 -9.93 -9.65
N HIS A 54 3.57 -8.66 -9.26
CA HIS A 54 2.36 -7.92 -9.64
C HIS A 54 2.63 -6.61 -10.37
N LYS A 55 3.89 -6.21 -10.59
CA LYS A 55 4.29 -4.91 -11.18
C LYS A 55 3.69 -4.59 -12.56
N ASN A 56 3.22 -5.62 -13.27
CA ASN A 56 2.59 -5.48 -14.59
C ASN A 56 1.06 -5.29 -14.50
N LEU A 57 0.48 -5.34 -13.30
CA LEU A 57 -0.95 -5.17 -13.07
C LEU A 57 -1.30 -3.71 -12.78
N GLU A 58 -2.53 -3.32 -13.11
CA GLU A 58 -3.10 -2.06 -12.67
C GLU A 58 -3.28 -2.05 -11.15
N VAL A 59 -3.05 -0.91 -10.50
CA VAL A 59 -3.19 -0.77 -9.04
C VAL A 59 -4.38 0.09 -8.69
N LYS A 60 -5.16 -0.39 -7.73
CA LYS A 60 -6.11 0.44 -6.97
C LYS A 60 -5.75 0.46 -5.49
N LEU A 61 -5.79 1.64 -4.89
CA LEU A 61 -5.46 1.82 -3.49
C LEU A 61 -6.71 2.18 -2.68
N PHE A 62 -6.96 1.41 -1.63
CA PHE A 62 -8.05 1.63 -0.68
C PHE A 62 -7.44 1.86 0.69
N ILE A 63 -7.65 3.04 1.28
CA ILE A 63 -7.10 3.40 2.60
C ILE A 63 -8.23 3.61 3.60
N LYS A 64 -8.06 3.10 4.81
CA LYS A 64 -8.85 3.46 5.97
C LYS A 64 -7.95 3.99 7.09
N ALA A 65 -8.48 4.90 7.89
CA ALA A 65 -7.73 5.54 8.98
C ALA A 65 -7.43 4.55 10.12
N ASP A 66 -8.35 3.63 10.41
CA ASP A 66 -8.23 2.66 11.50
C ASP A 66 -9.11 1.41 11.31
N ALA A 67 -9.15 0.53 12.31
CA ALA A 67 -9.91 -0.72 12.22
C ALA A 67 -11.43 -0.51 12.08
N GLY A 68 -11.98 0.57 12.65
CA GLY A 68 -13.42 0.84 12.72
C GLY A 68 -13.97 1.68 11.58
N THR A 69 -13.12 2.14 10.66
CA THR A 69 -13.50 3.01 9.54
C THR A 69 -13.65 2.24 8.22
N LEU A 70 -14.45 2.80 7.31
CA LEU A 70 -14.59 2.31 5.94
C LEU A 70 -13.37 2.68 5.11
N TYR A 71 -13.16 1.95 4.02
CA TYR A 71 -12.13 2.27 3.04
C TYR A 71 -12.62 3.38 2.10
N SER A 72 -11.73 4.33 1.84
CA SER A 72 -11.83 5.26 0.71
C SER A 72 -10.90 4.82 -0.40
N GLU A 73 -11.37 4.90 -1.64
CA GLU A 73 -10.56 4.65 -2.83
C GLU A 73 -9.74 5.90 -3.19
N TYR A 74 -8.47 5.68 -3.57
CA TYR A 74 -7.55 6.69 -4.02
C TYR A 74 -6.96 6.27 -5.36
N GLU A 75 -6.99 7.18 -6.32
CA GLU A 75 -6.42 6.95 -7.63
C GLU A 75 -4.89 6.92 -7.55
N VAL A 76 -4.29 5.93 -8.21
CA VAL A 76 -2.85 5.70 -8.21
C VAL A 76 -2.25 6.18 -9.53
N LYS A 77 -1.37 7.17 -9.43
CA LYS A 77 -0.61 7.69 -10.56
C LYS A 77 0.52 6.75 -10.98
N SER A 78 1.25 6.19 -10.01
CA SER A 78 2.34 5.24 -10.24
C SER A 78 2.68 4.51 -8.96
N TRP A 79 3.30 3.34 -9.06
CA TRP A 79 3.79 2.60 -7.91
C TRP A 79 5.08 1.85 -8.23
N GLY A 80 5.86 1.51 -7.21
CA GLY A 80 7.17 0.92 -7.36
C GLY A 80 7.74 0.40 -6.05
N LEU A 81 9.05 0.15 -6.04
CA LEU A 81 9.82 -0.11 -4.82
C LEU A 81 10.75 1.06 -4.55
N ASN A 82 10.89 1.42 -3.28
CA ASN A 82 11.96 2.28 -2.79
C ASN A 82 12.86 1.49 -1.80
N ASP A 83 13.72 2.17 -1.06
CA ASP A 83 14.62 1.57 -0.07
C ASP A 83 13.91 0.97 1.15
N LYS A 84 12.64 1.31 1.38
CA LYS A 84 11.85 0.86 2.53
C LYS A 84 10.85 -0.23 2.20
N GLY A 85 10.19 -0.15 1.04
CA GLY A 85 9.09 -1.04 0.69
C GLY A 85 8.41 -0.64 -0.62
N ILE A 86 7.10 -0.83 -0.68
CA ILE A 86 6.30 -0.43 -1.84
C ILE A 86 6.01 1.06 -1.73
N GLU A 87 6.34 1.82 -2.76
CA GLU A 87 5.98 3.22 -2.88
C GLU A 87 4.79 3.39 -3.83
N VAL A 88 3.81 4.19 -3.44
CA VAL A 88 2.64 4.53 -4.26
C VAL A 88 2.52 6.03 -4.33
N ILE A 89 2.42 6.56 -5.55
CA ILE A 89 2.15 7.97 -5.83
C ILE A 89 0.69 8.09 -6.25
N LEU A 90 -0.04 8.98 -5.58
CA LEU A 90 -1.46 9.24 -5.79
C LEU A 90 -1.65 10.39 -6.78
N THR A 91 -2.81 10.44 -7.42
CA THR A 91 -3.23 11.62 -8.18
C THR A 91 -3.43 12.82 -7.23
N LYS A 92 -3.19 14.04 -7.73
CA LYS A 92 -3.41 15.29 -6.98
C LYS A 92 -4.89 15.62 -6.86
#